data_AF-A0A235HN11-F1
#
_entry.id   AF-A0A235HN11-F1
#
_cell.length_a   1.000
_cell.length_b   1.000
_cell.length_c   1.000
_cell.angle_alpha   90.00
_cell.angle_beta   90.00
_cell.angle_gamma   90.00
#
_symmetry.space_group_name_H-M   'P 1'
#
loop_
_entity.id
_entity.type
_entity.pdbx_description
1 polymer ?
#
loop_
_entity_poly.entity_id
_entity_poly.type
_entity_poly.pdbx_seq_one_letter_code
_entity_poly.pdbx_strand_id
1 'polypeptide(L)'
;MEFEWQDETNLKTRQVCQAIATHPRTGEMVWFNQAHLFHISNLKTEVRNSLLSVLKEEDLPRNALYGDGSKIETSVIEEINQIYQQESVTFSWQEGDILMLDNMLAAHGRKPFIGDRKVLVGMAEPYCAS
;
A
#
# COMPACT_ATOMS: atom_id res chain seq x y z
N MET A 1 -11.36 4.03 14.11
CA MET A 1 -11.89 3.44 12.87
C MET A 1 -13.36 3.79 12.80
N GLU A 2 -13.79 4.38 11.69
CA GLU A 2 -15.17 4.78 11.39
C GLU A 2 -15.75 3.78 10.38
N PHE A 3 -17.04 3.47 10.49
CA PHE A 3 -17.73 2.63 9.52
C PHE A 3 -19.19 3.06 9.35
N GLU A 4 -19.72 2.85 8.14
CA GLU A 4 -21.08 3.18 7.75
C GLU A 4 -21.60 2.12 6.78
N TRP A 5 -22.79 1.57 7.05
CA TRP A 5 -23.51 0.73 6.11
C TRP A 5 -24.34 1.64 5.19
N GLN A 6 -24.06 1.61 3.88
CA GLN A 6 -24.80 2.36 2.88
C GLN A 6 -26.12 1.66 2.50
N ASP A 7 -26.12 0.33 2.59
CA ASP A 7 -27.29 -0.55 2.48
C ASP A 7 -27.01 -1.89 3.19
N GLU A 8 -27.85 -2.91 2.94
CA GLU A 8 -27.74 -4.24 3.56
C GLU A 8 -26.45 -5.00 3.19
N THR A 9 -25.72 -4.58 2.15
CA THR A 9 -24.57 -5.29 1.58
C THR A 9 -23.32 -4.42 1.43
N ASN A 10 -23.44 -3.10 1.42
CA ASN A 10 -22.35 -2.17 1.17
C ASN A 10 -21.87 -1.51 2.47
N LEU A 11 -20.69 -1.94 2.94
CA LEU A 11 -19.99 -1.37 4.09
C LEU A 11 -18.87 -0.44 3.63
N LYS A 12 -18.90 0.80 4.13
CA LYS A 12 -17.84 1.78 3.98
C LYS A 12 -17.06 1.89 5.28
N THR A 13 -15.74 1.88 5.21
CA THR A 13 -14.86 2.06 6.37
C THR A 13 -13.87 3.19 6.12
N ARG A 14 -13.59 3.98 7.16
CA ARG A 14 -12.58 5.04 7.13
C ARG A 14 -11.68 4.93 8.35
N GLN A 15 -10.38 5.10 8.15
CA GLN A 15 -9.41 5.09 9.23
C GLN A 15 -8.29 6.07 8.94
N VAL A 16 -8.02 6.95 9.91
CA VAL A 16 -6.80 7.74 9.93
C VAL A 16 -5.69 6.84 10.48
N CYS A 17 -4.63 6.66 9.71
CA CYS A 17 -3.46 5.87 10.07
C CYS A 17 -2.22 6.76 10.11
N GLN A 18 -1.16 6.27 10.78
CA GLN A 18 0.14 6.91 10.74
C GLN A 18 0.72 6.90 9.32
N ALA A 19 1.36 8.00 8.92
CA ALA A 19 2.14 8.06 7.68
C ALA A 19 3.54 7.46 7.88
N ILE A 20 4.16 7.77 9.02
CA ILE A 20 5.49 7.26 9.40
C ILE A 20 5.39 6.49 10.70
N ALA A 21 6.32 5.55 10.90
CA ALA A 21 6.49 4.85 12.16
C ALA A 21 7.93 5.03 12.65
N THR A 22 8.16 4.87 13.95
CA THR A 22 9.51 4.78 14.51
C THR A 22 9.92 3.32 14.58
N HIS A 23 11.04 2.98 13.97
CA HIS A 23 11.56 1.61 14.01
C HIS A 23 12.02 1.25 15.44
N PRO A 24 11.52 0.16 16.05
CA PRO A 24 11.69 -0.09 17.48
C PRO A 24 13.11 -0.44 17.91
N ARG A 25 13.97 -0.84 16.97
CA ARG A 25 15.37 -1.18 17.25
C ARG A 25 16.33 -0.03 16.92
N THR A 26 16.13 0.66 15.79
CA THR A 26 17.05 1.71 15.32
C THR A 26 16.63 3.11 15.74
N GLY A 27 15.36 3.32 16.10
CA GLY A 27 14.81 4.65 16.42
C GLY A 27 14.57 5.54 15.20
N GLU A 28 14.81 5.05 13.99
CA GLU A 28 14.65 5.81 12.76
C GLU A 28 13.18 5.98 12.38
N MET A 29 12.86 7.10 11.72
CA MET A 29 11.55 7.28 11.10
C MET A 29 11.50 6.52 9.79
N VAL A 30 10.50 5.66 9.62
CA VAL A 30 10.33 4.82 8.45
C VAL A 30 9.00 5.11 7.76
N TRP A 31 9.02 5.07 6.42
CA TRP A 31 7.81 5.14 5.61
C TRP A 31 7.05 3.82 5.71
N PHE A 32 6.11 3.74 6.64
CA PHE A 32 5.36 2.52 6.96
C PHE A 32 3.86 2.73 6.79
N ASN A 33 3.45 2.94 5.53
CA ASN A 33 2.06 3.07 5.12
C ASN A 33 1.84 2.57 3.68
N GLN A 34 0.58 2.57 3.23
CA GLN A 34 0.19 2.11 1.89
C GLN A 34 -0.58 3.18 1.09
N ALA A 35 -0.33 4.47 1.35
CA ALA A 35 -1.03 5.56 0.68
C ALA A 35 -0.90 5.47 -0.85
N HIS A 36 0.33 5.32 -1.37
CA HIS A 36 0.60 5.16 -2.80
C HIS A 36 -0.12 3.96 -3.43
N LEU A 37 -0.25 2.85 -2.69
CA LEU A 37 -0.93 1.64 -3.16
C LEU A 37 -2.45 1.82 -3.22
N PHE A 38 -3.03 2.49 -2.23
CA PHE A 38 -4.47 2.66 -2.07
C PHE A 38 -5.05 3.87 -2.80
N HIS A 39 -4.23 4.87 -3.10
CA HIS A 39 -4.66 6.06 -3.82
C HIS A 39 -5.23 5.72 -5.21
N ILE A 40 -6.27 6.43 -5.61
CA ILE A 40 -6.98 6.20 -6.88
C ILE A 40 -6.06 6.29 -8.11
N SER A 41 -5.01 7.12 -8.07
CA SER A 41 -4.06 7.28 -9.18
C SER A 41 -3.23 6.02 -9.46
N ASN A 42 -3.17 5.07 -8.53
CA ASN A 42 -2.49 3.78 -8.73
C ASN A 42 -3.32 2.80 -9.60
N LEU A 43 -4.59 3.11 -9.85
CA LEU A 43 -5.38 2.40 -10.85
C LEU A 43 -4.98 2.84 -12.26
N LYS A 44 -5.05 1.91 -13.22
CA LYS A 44 -4.92 2.26 -14.63
C LYS A 44 -5.93 3.35 -15.00
N THR A 45 -5.50 4.27 -15.86
CA THR A 45 -6.32 5.43 -16.26
C THR A 45 -7.71 5.02 -16.76
N GLU A 46 -7.84 3.94 -17.54
CA GLU A 46 -9.16 3.50 -18.02
C GLU A 46 -10.07 3.04 -16.87
N VAL A 47 -9.51 2.28 -15.92
CA VAL A 47 -10.24 1.78 -14.74
C VAL A 47 -10.65 2.93 -13.84
N ARG A 48 -9.74 3.87 -13.57
CA ARG A 48 -10.00 5.07 -12.79
C ARG A 48 -11.13 5.91 -13.40
N ASN A 49 -11.05 6.18 -14.70
CA ASN A 49 -12.05 7.00 -15.40
C ASN A 49 -13.41 6.29 -15.44
N SER A 50 -13.42 4.97 -15.63
CA SER A 50 -14.65 4.16 -15.56
C SER A 50 -15.32 4.30 -14.19
N LEU A 51 -14.57 4.09 -13.09
CA LEU A 51 -15.10 4.23 -11.73
C LEU A 51 -15.64 5.64 -11.46
N LEU A 52 -14.90 6.69 -11.82
CA LEU A 52 -15.32 8.07 -11.59
C LEU A 52 -16.52 8.50 -12.45
N SER A 53 -16.85 7.76 -13.52
CA SER A 53 -18.04 8.03 -14.33
C SER A 53 -19.33 7.50 -13.71
N VAL A 54 -19.23 6.52 -12.80
CA VAL A 54 -20.38 5.87 -12.15
C VAL A 54 -20.47 6.15 -10.65
N LEU A 55 -19.35 6.45 -10.00
CA LEU A 55 -19.25 6.69 -8.56
C LEU A 55 -18.76 8.11 -8.28
N LYS A 56 -19.25 8.68 -7.18
CA LYS A 56 -18.59 9.83 -6.58
C LYS A 56 -17.24 9.41 -6.03
N GLU A 57 -16.30 10.36 -5.97
CA GLU A 57 -14.96 10.08 -5.44
C GLU A 57 -14.97 9.59 -3.98
N GLU A 58 -15.94 10.06 -3.18
CA GLU A 58 -16.14 9.62 -1.80
C GLU A 58 -16.61 8.16 -1.71
N ASP A 59 -17.22 7.62 -2.75
CA ASP A 59 -17.78 6.26 -2.80
C ASP A 59 -16.91 5.28 -3.61
N LEU A 60 -15.68 5.69 -3.92
CA LEU A 60 -14.71 4.79 -4.53
C LEU A 60 -14.46 3.59 -3.60
N PRO A 61 -14.31 2.37 -4.14
CA PRO A 61 -14.10 1.17 -3.34
C PRO A 61 -12.82 1.23 -2.51
N ARG A 62 -11.88 2.09 -2.89
CA ARG A 62 -10.63 2.34 -2.18
C ARG A 62 -10.02 3.66 -2.62
N ASN A 63 -9.63 4.49 -1.67
CA ASN A 63 -8.82 5.69 -1.91
C ASN A 63 -7.99 6.04 -0.66
N ALA A 64 -6.91 6.80 -0.83
CA ALA A 64 -6.11 7.36 0.25
C ALA A 64 -6.26 8.89 0.25
N LEU A 65 -6.40 9.47 1.44
CA LEU A 65 -6.55 10.91 1.66
C LEU A 65 -5.55 11.34 2.75
N TYR A 66 -5.30 12.63 2.89
CA TYR A 66 -4.61 13.14 4.06
C TYR A 66 -5.42 12.88 5.34
N GLY A 67 -4.77 12.95 6.50
CA GLY A 67 -5.41 12.64 7.79
C GLY A 67 -6.58 13.56 8.13
N ASP A 68 -6.61 14.77 7.56
CA ASP A 68 -7.71 15.73 7.67
C ASP A 68 -8.87 15.47 6.69
N GLY A 69 -8.72 14.49 5.79
CA GLY A 69 -9.69 14.15 4.75
C GLY A 69 -9.52 14.92 3.44
N SER A 70 -8.55 15.83 3.34
CA SER A 70 -8.23 16.48 2.07
C SER A 70 -7.58 15.50 1.10
N LYS A 71 -7.70 15.78 -0.20
CA LYS A 71 -7.16 14.91 -1.25
C LYS A 71 -5.64 14.98 -1.29
N ILE A 72 -4.99 13.83 -1.43
CA ILE A 72 -3.57 13.79 -1.78
C ILE A 72 -3.44 14.13 -3.25
N GLU A 73 -2.55 15.07 -3.56
CA GLU A 73 -2.28 15.45 -4.93
C GLU A 73 -1.69 14.27 -5.70
N THR A 74 -2.12 14.11 -6.96
CA THR A 74 -1.61 13.01 -7.79
C THR A 74 -0.08 13.11 -7.98
N SER A 75 0.47 14.32 -8.05
CA SER A 75 1.92 14.55 -8.15
C SER A 75 2.70 14.02 -6.94
N VAL A 76 2.13 14.10 -5.73
CA VAL A 76 2.77 13.57 -4.51
C VAL A 76 2.84 12.04 -4.59
N ILE A 77 1.77 11.40 -5.06
CA ILE A 77 1.75 9.94 -5.24
C ILE A 77 2.70 9.50 -6.35
N GLU A 78 2.80 10.27 -7.43
CA GLU A 78 3.76 10.03 -8.50
C GLU A 78 5.20 10.13 -8.01
N GLU A 79 5.54 11.14 -7.20
CA GLU A 79 6.85 11.28 -6.57
C GLU A 79 7.18 10.08 -5.67
N ILE A 80 6.24 9.66 -4.81
CA ILE A 80 6.42 8.47 -3.96
C ILE A 80 6.69 7.24 -4.84
N ASN A 81 5.89 7.03 -5.89
CA ASN A 81 6.07 5.88 -6.79
C ASN A 81 7.43 5.92 -7.51
N GLN A 82 7.92 7.10 -7.89
CA GLN A 82 9.25 7.27 -8.47
C GLN A 82 10.35 6.88 -7.48
N ILE A 83 10.25 7.30 -6.22
CA ILE A 83 11.20 6.91 -5.17
C ILE A 83 11.17 5.39 -4.97
N TYR A 84 9.97 4.79 -4.88
CA TYR A 84 9.84 3.33 -4.81
C TYR A 84 10.54 2.63 -5.98
N GLN A 85 10.40 3.15 -7.20
CA GLN A 85 11.04 2.58 -8.37
C GLN A 85 12.58 2.74 -8.34
N GLN A 86 13.08 3.89 -7.90
CA GLN A 86 14.51 4.19 -7.81
C GLN A 86 15.20 3.34 -6.74
N GLU A 87 14.57 3.16 -5.58
CA GLU A 87 15.11 2.41 -4.44
C GLU A 87 14.78 0.91 -4.51
N SER A 88 14.02 0.46 -5.51
CA SER A 88 13.65 -0.95 -5.67
C SER A 88 14.82 -1.82 -6.13
N VAL A 89 15.13 -2.84 -5.34
CA VAL A 89 16.05 -3.91 -5.73
C VAL A 89 15.25 -5.10 -6.28
N THR A 90 15.67 -5.62 -7.44
CA THR A 90 15.10 -6.87 -7.98
C THR A 90 15.92 -8.06 -7.53
N PHE A 91 15.31 -8.95 -6.75
CA PHE A 91 15.92 -10.22 -6.34
C PHE A 91 15.54 -11.35 -7.32
N SER A 92 16.53 -11.87 -8.04
CA SER A 92 16.36 -12.97 -8.98
C SER A 92 16.43 -14.32 -8.26
N TRP A 93 15.26 -14.82 -7.85
CA TRP A 93 15.12 -16.10 -7.15
C TRP A 93 15.78 -17.27 -7.88
N GLN A 94 16.52 -18.07 -7.12
CA GLN A 94 16.98 -19.40 -7.47
C GLN A 94 16.36 -20.43 -6.52
N GLU A 95 16.34 -21.69 -6.96
CA GLU A 95 15.85 -22.78 -6.12
C GLU A 95 16.71 -22.92 -4.86
N GLY A 96 16.07 -22.97 -3.70
CA GLY A 96 16.74 -23.05 -2.40
C GLY A 96 17.07 -21.69 -1.76
N ASP A 97 16.90 -20.57 -2.47
CA ASP A 97 17.10 -19.25 -1.89
C ASP A 97 16.14 -18.98 -0.72
N ILE A 98 16.65 -18.25 0.27
CA ILE A 98 15.86 -17.71 1.39
C ILE A 98 16.12 -16.20 1.45
N LEU A 99 15.05 -15.43 1.32
CA LEU A 99 15.08 -13.99 1.54
C LEU A 99 14.45 -13.68 2.90
N MET A 100 15.21 -13.05 3.79
CA MET A 100 14.72 -12.49 5.04
C MET A 100 14.78 -10.97 4.95
N LEU A 101 13.69 -10.31 5.35
CA LEU A 101 13.59 -8.86 5.37
C LEU A 101 12.97 -8.38 6.67
N ASP A 102 13.32 -7.16 7.06
CA ASP A 102 12.62 -6.43 8.10
C ASP A 102 11.38 -5.76 7.50
N ASN A 103 10.19 -6.16 7.95
CA ASN A 103 8.93 -5.70 7.35
C ASN A 103 8.66 -4.20 7.57
N MET A 104 9.29 -3.57 8.58
CA MET A 104 9.16 -2.13 8.80
C MET A 104 10.08 -1.32 7.90
N LEU A 105 11.23 -1.87 7.51
CA LEU A 105 12.23 -1.19 6.68
C LEU A 105 12.07 -1.47 5.19
N ALA A 106 11.45 -2.59 4.82
CA ALA A 106 11.33 -3.01 3.42
C ALA A 106 9.87 -3.16 2.98
N ALA A 107 9.47 -2.34 2.01
CA ALA A 107 8.31 -2.66 1.18
C ALA A 107 8.69 -3.71 0.13
N HIS A 108 7.80 -4.66 -0.14
CA HIS A 108 8.06 -5.73 -1.08
C HIS A 108 6.87 -5.97 -2.00
N GLY A 109 7.16 -6.47 -3.19
CA GLY A 109 6.17 -6.73 -4.23
C GLY A 109 6.68 -7.76 -5.21
N ARG A 110 5.99 -7.89 -6.34
CA ARG A 110 6.31 -8.90 -7.35
C ARG A 110 6.17 -8.33 -8.75
N LYS A 111 7.19 -8.56 -9.60
CA LYS A 111 7.09 -8.32 -11.04
C LYS A 111 6.21 -9.38 -11.72
N PRO A 112 5.57 -9.07 -12.86
CA PRO A 112 4.94 -10.09 -13.70
C PRO A 112 5.92 -11.23 -14.02
N PHE A 113 5.42 -12.46 -14.13
CA PHE A 113 6.22 -13.66 -14.46
C PHE A 113 5.42 -14.59 -15.38
N ILE A 114 6.11 -15.53 -16.03
CA ILE A 114 5.54 -16.56 -16.90
C ILE A 114 6.04 -17.92 -16.42
N GLY A 115 5.20 -18.95 -16.55
CA GLY A 115 5.53 -20.32 -16.16
C GLY A 115 5.33 -20.60 -14.68
N ASP A 116 5.81 -21.76 -14.24
CA ASP A 116 5.64 -22.21 -12.86
C ASP A 116 6.59 -21.50 -11.90
N ARG A 117 6.02 -20.97 -10.81
CA ARG A 117 6.78 -20.32 -9.74
C ARG A 117 6.11 -20.60 -8.41
N LYS A 118 6.87 -21.15 -7.47
CA LYS A 118 6.43 -21.39 -6.09
C LYS A 118 7.37 -20.68 -5.12
N VAL A 119 6.82 -19.75 -4.33
CA VAL A 119 7.52 -19.10 -3.22
C VAL A 119 6.68 -19.29 -1.98
N LEU A 120 7.31 -19.76 -0.91
CA LEU A 120 6.68 -19.95 0.39
C LEU A 120 7.02 -18.76 1.30
N VAL A 121 6.13 -18.44 2.23
CA VAL A 121 6.30 -17.32 3.17
C VAL A 121 6.07 -17.83 4.59
N GLY A 122 6.96 -17.43 5.50
CA GLY A 122 6.79 -17.56 6.94
C GLY A 122 6.83 -16.19 7.58
N MET A 123 5.86 -15.88 8.44
CA MET A 123 5.83 -14.63 9.20
C MET A 123 6.52 -14.84 10.55
N ALA A 124 7.39 -13.91 10.92
CA ALA A 124 7.95 -13.83 12.28
C ALA A 124 6.95 -13.19 13.25
N GLU A 125 7.35 -13.04 14.51
CA GLU A 125 6.54 -12.36 15.52
C GLU A 125 6.28 -10.90 15.11
N PRO A 126 5.01 -10.45 15.10
CA PRO A 126 4.69 -9.07 14.80
C PRO A 126 5.18 -8.15 15.91
N TYR A 127 5.70 -6.98 15.55
CA TYR A 127 5.94 -5.93 16.53
C TYR A 127 4.62 -5.28 16.94
N CYS A 128 4.29 -5.36 18.23
CA CYS A 128 3.24 -4.58 18.86
C CYS A 128 3.89 -3.53 19.75
N ALA A 129 3.64 -2.24 19.47
CA ALA A 129 3.96 -1.18 20.42
C ALA A 129 3.06 -1.36 21.65
N SER A 130 3.69 -1.53 22.82
CA SER A 130 3.01 -1.58 24.13
C SER A 130 2.49 -0.21 24.54
#